data_AF-A0A924BCU1-F1
#
_entry.id   AF-A0A924BCU1-F1
#
_cell.length_a   1.000
_cell.length_b   1.000
_cell.length_c   1.000
_cell.angle_alpha   90.00
_cell.angle_beta   90.00
_cell.angle_gamma   90.00
#
_symmetry.space_group_name_H-M   'P 1'
#
loop_
_entity.id
_entity.type
_entity.pdbx_description
1 polymer ?
#
loop_
_entity_poly.entity_id
_entity_poly.type
_entity_poly.pdbx_seq_one_letter_code
_entity_poly.pdbx_strand_id
1 'polypeptide(L)' 'DKVVALNFGRKIAEGTPAQVRQHPDVIQAYLGSAA' A
#
# COMPACT_ATOMS: atom_id res chain seq x y z
N ASP A 1 10.23 13.68 -0.74
CA ASP A 1 9.89 12.67 0.29
C ASP A 1 9.34 11.39 -0.32
N LYS A 2 9.70 10.24 0.25
CA LYS A 2 9.22 8.91 -0.15
C LYS A 2 8.72 8.16 1.08
N VAL A 3 7.74 7.29 0.89
CA VAL A 3 7.18 6.40 1.93
C VAL A 3 7.17 4.95 1.44
N VAL A 4 7.18 4.02 2.39
CA VAL A 4 7.12 2.58 2.15
C VAL A 4 5.89 2.03 2.84
N ALA A 5 5.08 1.26 2.12
CA ALA A 5 3.95 0.52 2.67
C ALA A 5 4.34 -0.96 2.89
N LEU A 6 4.05 -1.47 4.09
CA LEU A 6 4.29 -2.85 4.47
C LEU A 6 2.97 -3.54 4.79
N ASN A 7 2.82 -4.80 4.34
CA ASN A 7 1.74 -5.69 4.76
C ASN A 7 2.36 -6.91 5.46
N PHE A 8 2.02 -7.12 6.73
CA PHE A 8 2.60 -8.18 7.59
C PHE A 8 4.14 -8.29 7.49
N GLY A 9 4.82 -7.14 7.53
CA GLY A 9 6.29 -7.06 7.44
C GLY A 9 6.87 -7.24 6.03
N ARG A 10 6.05 -7.44 4.99
CA ARG A 10 6.49 -7.51 3.59
C ARG A 10 6.24 -6.18 2.88
N LYS A 11 7.21 -5.68 2.12
CA LYS A 11 7.04 -4.47 1.32
C LYS A 11 6.05 -4.70 0.18
N ILE A 12 5.06 -3.82 0.06
CA ILE A 12 4.02 -3.88 -0.99
C ILE A 12 4.04 -2.66 -1.91
N ALA A 13 4.54 -1.51 -1.47
CA ALA A 13 4.69 -0.32 -2.32
C ALA A 13 5.76 0.65 -1.76
N GLU A 14 6.34 1.46 -2.63
CA GLU A 14 7.27 2.54 -2.29
C GLU A 14 7.14 3.69 -3.30
N GLY A 15 7.13 4.94 -2.82
CA GLY A 15 6.98 6.10 -3.69
C GLY A 15 6.55 7.36 -2.93
N THR A 16 6.02 8.36 -3.63
CA THR A 16 5.38 9.50 -2.96
C THR A 16 4.09 9.04 -2.28
N PRO A 17 3.58 9.76 -1.26
CA PRO A 17 2.31 9.43 -0.63
C PRO A 17 1.11 9.37 -1.61
N ALA A 18 1.16 10.13 -2.71
CA ALA A 18 0.13 10.09 -3.75
C ALA A 18 0.22 8.81 -4.61
N GLN A 19 1.43 8.34 -4.91
CA GLN A 19 1.65 7.09 -5.63
C GLN A 19 1.27 5.88 -4.76
N VAL A 20 1.73 5.86 -3.51
CA VAL A 20 1.53 4.72 -2.61
C VAL A 20 0.06 4.50 -2.27
N ARG A 21 -0.74 5.57 -2.08
CA ARG A 21 -2.18 5.43 -1.78
C ARG A 21 -3.01 4.85 -2.94
N GLN A 22 -2.53 4.98 -4.18
CA GLN A 22 -3.21 4.46 -5.37
C GLN A 22 -2.80 3.02 -5.69
N HIS A 23 -1.83 2.46 -4.96
CA HIS A 23 -1.31 1.14 -5.25
C HIS A 23 -2.35 0.06 -4.90
N PRO A 24 -2.65 -0.89 -5.81
CA PRO A 24 -3.71 -1.89 -5.61
C PRO A 24 -3.49 -2.72 -4.34
N ASP A 25 -2.27 -3.20 -4.09
CA ASP A 25 -1.96 -3.98 -2.90
C ASP A 25 -2.12 -3.19 -1.58
N VAL A 26 -1.93 -1.87 -1.63
CA VAL A 26 -2.12 -0.99 -0.46
C VAL A 26 -3.60 -0.83 -0.17
N ILE A 27 -4.40 -0.65 -1.22
CA ILE A 27 -5.86 -0.57 -1.12
C ILE A 27 -6.43 -1.89 -0.59
N GLN A 28 -5.99 -3.02 -1.16
CA GLN A 28 -6.39 -4.36 -0.71
C GLN A 28 -5.98 -4.63 0.74
N ALA A 29 -4.77 -4.25 1.15
CA ALA A 29 -4.32 -4.42 2.54
C ALA A 29 -5.11 -3.58 3.55
N TYR A 30 -5.64 -2.42 3.14
CA TYR A 30 -6.40 -1.51 4.01
C TYR A 30 -7.89 -1.87 4.09
N LEU A 31 -8.51 -2.20 2.96
CA LEU A 31 -9.95 -2.48 2.87
C LEU A 31 -10.28 -3.97 3.05
N GLY A 32 -9.28 -4.85 2.91
CA GLY A 32 -9.48 -6.29 2.84
C GLY A 32 -10.19 -6.74 1.56
N SER A 33 -10.38 -8.04 1.42
CA SER A 33 -11.19 -8.64 0.35
C SER A 33 -12.67 -8.58 0.73
N ALA A 34 -13.27 -7.38 0.74
CA ALA A 34 -14.71 -7.25 0.87
C ALA A 34 -15.39 -7.59 -0.48
N ALA A 35 -15.85 -8.82 -0.60
CA ALA A 35 -16.97 -9.23 -1.45
C ALA A 35 -17.98 -9.97 -0.57
#